data_AF-A0A117ST27-F1
#
_entry.id   AF-A0A117ST27-F1
#
_cell.length_a   1.000
_cell.length_b   1.000
_cell.length_c   1.000
_cell.angle_alpha   90.00
_cell.angle_beta   90.00
_cell.angle_gamma   90.00
#
_symmetry.space_group_name_H-M   'P 1'
#
loop_
_entity.id
_entity.type
_entity.pdbx_description
1 polymer ?
#
loop_
_entity_poly.entity_id
_entity_poly.type
_entity_poly.pdbx_seq_one_letter_code
_entity_poly.pdbx_strand_id
1 'polypeptide(L)'
;MLAVDVNSWSHGIAWGLVKGNRISSFKQEGLNVGKIVGLYKQAIKRERRLGALKRLGLGDTVNAKRAGRLVRRLRSRAYRLIRAEAVFLARKLTKKALRYKAMVVIDDVDWESLKELLMRRYGKKISKLLLSGLKRFVKLLVTQLQWYGVPYEFKRLYSRKCPNCKHKLTQQKGRVMICTNCGFKAPRDMVPMYWVLTPSPP
;
A
#
# COMPACT_ATOMS: atom_id res chain seq x y z
N MET A 1 -2.03 20.90 0.49
CA MET A 1 -1.12 19.73 0.28
C MET A 1 -1.94 18.45 0.21
N LEU A 2 -1.44 17.40 -0.46
CA LEU A 2 -2.04 16.07 -0.50
C LEU A 2 -1.06 15.07 0.15
N ALA A 3 -1.37 14.60 1.33
CA ALA A 3 -0.61 13.57 2.02
C ALA A 3 -1.00 12.17 1.50
N VAL A 4 -0.02 11.29 1.27
CA VAL A 4 -0.22 9.92 0.78
C VAL A 4 0.56 8.94 1.66
N ASP A 5 -0.15 8.20 2.51
CA ASP A 5 0.42 7.12 3.31
C ASP A 5 0.38 5.78 2.55
N VAL A 6 1.58 5.32 2.21
CA VAL A 6 1.85 4.15 1.40
C VAL A 6 1.95 2.88 2.26
N ASN A 7 2.30 3.00 3.56
CA ASN A 7 2.44 1.85 4.46
C ASN A 7 1.14 1.06 4.68
N SER A 8 0.00 1.70 4.45
CA SER A 8 -1.31 1.11 4.70
C SER A 8 -1.73 0.07 3.64
N TRP A 9 -0.94 -0.26 2.62
CA TRP A 9 -1.34 -1.07 1.45
C TRP A 9 -2.12 -2.37 1.72
N SER A 10 -1.87 -3.11 2.82
CA SER A 10 -2.69 -4.28 3.18
C SER A 10 -4.11 -3.93 3.65
N HIS A 11 -4.32 -2.69 4.05
CA HIS A 11 -5.56 -2.03 4.47
C HIS A 11 -6.02 -0.95 3.45
N GLY A 12 -5.24 -0.69 2.39
CA GLY A 12 -5.48 0.35 1.38
C GLY A 12 -4.48 1.51 1.43
N ILE A 13 -4.40 2.33 0.40
CA ILE A 13 -3.59 3.57 0.45
C ILE A 13 -4.41 4.65 1.14
N ALA A 14 -3.90 5.21 2.22
CA ALA A 14 -4.53 6.33 2.89
C ALA A 14 -4.04 7.65 2.26
N TRP A 15 -4.95 8.58 2.03
CA TRP A 15 -4.60 9.92 1.59
C TRP A 15 -5.45 10.98 2.28
N GLY A 16 -4.88 12.17 2.40
CA GLY A 16 -5.49 13.31 3.09
C GLY A 16 -5.25 14.60 2.35
N LEU A 17 -6.31 15.35 2.06
CA LEU A 17 -6.22 16.69 1.51
C LEU A 17 -6.14 17.70 2.65
N VAL A 18 -5.03 18.41 2.73
CA VAL A 18 -4.78 19.48 3.69
C VAL A 18 -5.07 20.83 3.04
N LYS A 19 -5.88 21.66 3.69
CA LYS A 19 -6.15 23.05 3.33
C LYS A 19 -5.93 23.94 4.56
N GLY A 20 -4.99 24.89 4.47
CA GLY A 20 -4.52 25.63 5.64
C GLY A 20 -3.99 24.66 6.70
N ASN A 21 -4.38 24.84 7.96
CA ASN A 21 -3.94 24.00 9.08
C ASN A 21 -4.90 22.84 9.43
N ARG A 22 -5.70 22.36 8.47
CA ARG A 22 -6.69 21.28 8.71
C ARG A 22 -6.73 20.25 7.60
N ILE A 23 -7.02 19.01 7.99
CA ILE A 23 -7.36 17.93 7.05
C ILE A 23 -8.80 18.17 6.58
N SER A 24 -8.94 18.58 5.32
CA SER A 24 -10.22 18.86 4.68
C SER A 24 -10.93 17.61 4.15
N SER A 25 -10.17 16.54 3.88
CA SER A 25 -10.71 15.28 3.37
C SER A 25 -9.72 14.17 3.67
N PHE A 26 -10.21 13.01 4.07
CA PHE A 26 -9.42 11.79 4.28
C PHE A 26 -10.13 10.60 3.65
N LYS A 27 -9.37 9.72 3.02
CA LYS A 27 -9.90 8.45 2.55
C LYS A 27 -8.83 7.37 2.55
N GLN A 28 -9.22 6.18 2.96
CA GLN A 28 -8.46 4.97 2.72
C GLN A 28 -9.00 4.29 1.46
N GLU A 29 -8.20 4.28 0.41
CA GLU A 29 -8.55 3.60 -0.83
C GLU A 29 -8.29 2.10 -0.66
N GLY A 30 -9.37 1.39 -0.36
CA GLY A 30 -9.36 -0.06 -0.21
C GLY A 30 -8.89 -0.74 -1.47
N LEU A 31 -7.73 -1.36 -1.39
CA LEU A 31 -7.26 -2.28 -2.42
C LEU A 31 -8.00 -3.60 -2.21
N ASN A 32 -8.50 -4.24 -3.28
CA ASN A 32 -9.07 -5.58 -3.18
C ASN A 32 -7.98 -6.65 -3.04
N VAL A 33 -7.11 -6.47 -2.03
CA VAL A 33 -5.99 -7.34 -1.67
C VAL A 33 -6.52 -8.74 -1.39
N GLY A 34 -7.69 -8.87 -0.74
CA GLY A 34 -8.33 -10.15 -0.48
C GLY A 34 -8.53 -10.98 -1.75
N LYS A 35 -9.10 -10.39 -2.81
CA LYS A 35 -9.28 -11.05 -4.11
C LYS A 35 -7.95 -11.42 -4.76
N ILE A 36 -6.97 -10.52 -4.76
CA ILE A 36 -5.64 -10.75 -5.35
C ILE A 36 -4.91 -11.90 -4.63
N VAL A 37 -4.86 -11.83 -3.30
CA VAL A 37 -4.28 -12.84 -2.42
C VAL A 37 -5.00 -14.17 -2.60
N GLY A 38 -6.34 -14.16 -2.66
CA GLY A 38 -7.16 -15.36 -2.88
C GLY A 38 -6.81 -16.06 -4.19
N LEU A 39 -6.77 -15.33 -5.31
CA LEU A 39 -6.35 -15.88 -6.60
C LEU A 39 -4.95 -16.49 -6.55
N TYR A 40 -4.01 -15.80 -5.87
CA TYR A 40 -2.64 -16.28 -5.78
C TYR A 40 -2.52 -17.52 -4.87
N LYS A 41 -3.25 -17.56 -3.75
CA LYS A 41 -3.34 -18.74 -2.87
C LYS A 41 -3.90 -19.95 -3.62
N GLN A 42 -4.96 -19.76 -4.41
CA GLN A 42 -5.50 -20.82 -5.27
C GLN A 42 -4.45 -21.32 -6.27
N ALA A 43 -3.67 -20.42 -6.87
CA ALA A 43 -2.59 -20.79 -7.78
C ALA A 43 -1.50 -21.61 -7.06
N ILE A 44 -1.10 -21.22 -5.84
CA ILE A 44 -0.13 -21.97 -5.03
C ILE A 44 -0.65 -23.38 -4.70
N LYS A 45 -1.91 -23.51 -4.25
CA LYS A 45 -2.52 -24.81 -3.91
C LYS A 45 -2.51 -25.75 -5.12
N ARG A 46 -2.85 -25.23 -6.30
CA ARG A 46 -2.85 -26.00 -7.56
C ARG A 46 -1.44 -26.31 -8.06
N GLU A 47 -0.48 -25.41 -7.89
CA GLU A 47 0.93 -25.65 -8.20
C GLU A 47 1.49 -26.81 -7.37
N ARG A 48 1.18 -26.87 -6.07
CA ARG A 48 1.62 -27.99 -5.20
C ARG A 48 1.08 -29.34 -5.69
N ARG A 49 -0.21 -29.40 -6.05
CA ARG A 49 -0.83 -30.61 -6.62
C ARG A 49 -0.18 -31.02 -7.94
N LEU A 50 0.08 -30.05 -8.82
CA LEU A 50 0.80 -30.30 -10.07
C LEU A 50 2.22 -30.84 -9.81
N GLY A 51 2.93 -30.30 -8.83
CA GLY A 51 4.25 -30.80 -8.42
C GLY A 51 4.19 -32.24 -7.86
N ALA A 52 3.12 -32.61 -7.17
CA ALA A 52 2.90 -33.99 -6.75
C ALA A 52 2.67 -34.93 -7.95
N LEU A 53 1.80 -34.55 -8.91
CA LEU A 53 1.57 -35.32 -10.12
C LEU A 53 2.85 -35.53 -10.95
N LYS A 54 3.68 -34.49 -11.07
CA LYS A 54 4.97 -34.58 -11.76
C LYS A 54 5.92 -35.59 -11.11
N ARG A 55 5.97 -35.64 -9.78
CA ARG A 55 6.80 -36.61 -9.04
C ARG A 55 6.33 -38.05 -9.21
N LEU A 56 5.05 -38.25 -9.53
CA LEU A 56 4.47 -39.56 -9.82
C LEU A 56 4.58 -39.94 -11.32
N GLY A 57 5.34 -39.20 -12.13
CA GLY A 57 5.44 -39.43 -13.58
C GLY A 57 4.21 -39.00 -14.40
N LEU A 58 3.17 -38.45 -13.77
CA LEU A 58 1.92 -38.03 -14.41
C LEU A 58 1.97 -36.60 -14.97
N GLY A 59 3.17 -36.06 -15.17
CA GLY A 59 3.42 -34.66 -15.52
C GLY A 59 2.92 -34.27 -16.92
N ASP A 60 2.92 -35.20 -17.86
CA ASP A 60 2.57 -34.95 -19.27
C ASP A 60 1.12 -35.25 -19.63
N THR A 61 0.35 -35.75 -18.66
CA THR A 61 -1.09 -35.98 -18.82
C THR A 61 -1.79 -34.68 -19.24
N VAL A 62 -2.84 -34.82 -20.05
CA VAL A 62 -3.70 -33.68 -20.46
C VAL A 62 -4.19 -32.90 -19.24
N ASN A 63 -4.50 -33.62 -18.15
CA ASN A 63 -4.95 -33.07 -16.88
C ASN A 63 -3.86 -32.25 -16.18
N ALA A 64 -2.61 -32.73 -16.12
CA ALA A 64 -1.49 -31.97 -15.58
C ALA A 64 -1.19 -30.70 -16.41
N LYS A 65 -1.20 -30.80 -17.75
CA LYS A 65 -1.03 -29.65 -18.66
C LYS A 65 -2.16 -28.61 -18.49
N ARG A 66 -3.43 -29.05 -18.37
CA ARG A 66 -4.57 -28.15 -18.06
C ARG A 66 -4.41 -27.48 -16.70
N ALA A 67 -4.01 -28.23 -15.67
CA ALA A 67 -3.77 -27.68 -14.33
C ALA A 67 -2.65 -26.61 -14.34
N GLY A 68 -1.55 -26.86 -15.05
CA GLY A 68 -0.46 -25.89 -15.22
C GLY A 68 -0.90 -24.61 -15.93
N ARG A 69 -1.71 -24.71 -16.99
CA ARG A 69 -2.33 -23.54 -17.65
C ARG A 69 -3.20 -22.75 -16.69
N LEU A 70 -4.00 -23.42 -15.87
CA LEU A 70 -4.84 -22.75 -14.86
C LEU A 70 -4.01 -22.03 -13.80
N VAL A 71 -2.93 -22.63 -13.29
CA VAL A 71 -1.99 -21.97 -12.36
C VAL A 71 -1.43 -20.69 -12.97
N ARG A 72 -0.94 -20.75 -14.22
CA ARG A 72 -0.43 -19.57 -14.94
C ARG A 72 -1.50 -18.50 -15.10
N ARG A 73 -2.73 -18.89 -15.45
CA ARG A 73 -3.87 -17.96 -15.60
C ARG A 73 -4.22 -17.26 -14.29
N LEU A 74 -4.29 -17.98 -13.18
CA LEU A 74 -4.58 -17.42 -11.85
C LEU A 74 -3.50 -16.43 -11.40
N ARG A 75 -2.21 -16.80 -11.56
CA ARG A 75 -1.09 -15.89 -11.26
C ARG A 75 -1.15 -14.63 -12.11
N SER A 76 -1.29 -14.80 -13.42
CA SER A 76 -1.34 -13.69 -14.36
C SER A 76 -2.51 -12.75 -14.04
N ARG A 77 -3.68 -13.30 -13.65
CA ARG A 77 -4.83 -12.50 -13.21
C ARG A 77 -4.50 -11.70 -11.95
N ALA A 78 -3.89 -12.31 -10.94
CA ALA A 78 -3.50 -11.61 -9.71
C ALA A 78 -2.51 -10.46 -9.99
N TYR A 79 -1.50 -10.70 -10.83
CA TYR A 79 -0.54 -9.68 -11.27
C TYR A 79 -1.18 -8.58 -12.11
N ARG A 80 -2.14 -8.89 -12.99
CA ARG A 80 -2.88 -7.86 -13.74
C ARG A 80 -3.70 -6.98 -12.83
N LEU A 81 -4.43 -7.58 -11.88
CA LEU A 81 -5.26 -6.83 -10.93
C LEU A 81 -4.41 -5.87 -10.10
N ILE A 82 -3.32 -6.34 -9.49
CA ILE A 82 -2.51 -5.45 -8.65
C ILE A 82 -1.87 -4.31 -9.45
N ARG A 83 -1.49 -4.55 -10.71
CA ARG A 83 -0.98 -3.49 -11.60
C ARG A 83 -2.07 -2.49 -11.98
N ALA A 84 -3.29 -2.97 -12.26
CA ALA A 84 -4.42 -2.12 -12.58
C ALA A 84 -4.76 -1.19 -11.40
N GLU A 85 -4.78 -1.74 -10.17
CA GLU A 85 -4.96 -0.95 -8.94
C GLU A 85 -3.88 0.12 -8.78
N ALA A 86 -2.61 -0.24 -8.98
CA ALA A 86 -1.50 0.72 -8.89
C ALA A 86 -1.65 1.87 -9.90
N VAL A 87 -2.02 1.57 -11.14
CA VAL A 87 -2.27 2.59 -12.18
C VAL A 87 -3.47 3.45 -11.82
N PHE A 88 -4.58 2.83 -11.40
CA PHE A 88 -5.80 3.53 -11.04
C PHE A 88 -5.57 4.52 -9.91
N LEU A 89 -4.94 4.09 -8.82
CA LEU A 89 -4.69 4.94 -7.66
C LEU A 89 -3.68 6.06 -7.97
N ALA A 90 -2.60 5.77 -8.69
CA ALA A 90 -1.63 6.80 -9.09
C ALA A 90 -2.31 7.89 -9.93
N ARG A 91 -3.12 7.50 -10.93
CA ARG A 91 -3.89 8.44 -11.75
C ARG A 91 -4.89 9.24 -10.94
N LYS A 92 -5.61 8.58 -10.03
CA LYS A 92 -6.61 9.21 -9.16
C LYS A 92 -5.98 10.29 -8.28
N LEU A 93 -4.87 9.97 -7.61
CA LEU A 93 -4.18 10.92 -6.71
C LEU A 93 -3.53 12.06 -7.48
N THR A 94 -2.93 11.78 -8.64
CA THR A 94 -2.38 12.83 -9.54
C THR A 94 -3.47 13.81 -9.97
N LYS A 95 -4.61 13.32 -10.47
CA LYS A 95 -5.76 14.16 -10.84
C LYS A 95 -6.26 15.00 -9.66
N LYS A 96 -6.20 14.45 -8.45
CA LYS A 96 -6.59 15.14 -7.23
C LYS A 96 -5.60 16.27 -6.90
N ALA A 97 -4.30 15.99 -6.99
CA ALA A 97 -3.26 17.00 -6.78
C ALA A 97 -3.42 18.16 -7.78
N LEU A 98 -3.64 17.85 -9.06
CA LEU A 98 -3.88 18.85 -10.11
C LEU A 98 -5.12 19.70 -9.83
N ARG A 99 -6.27 19.05 -9.56
CA ARG A 99 -7.54 19.73 -9.27
C ARG A 99 -7.42 20.73 -8.14
N TYR A 100 -6.68 20.39 -7.08
CA TYR A 100 -6.55 21.22 -5.89
C TYR A 100 -5.26 22.05 -5.87
N LYS A 101 -4.48 22.08 -6.97
CA LYS A 101 -3.18 22.74 -7.07
C LYS A 101 -2.28 22.43 -5.85
N ALA A 102 -2.27 21.16 -5.44
CA ALA A 102 -1.67 20.74 -4.18
C ALA A 102 -0.33 20.03 -4.43
N MET A 103 0.71 20.48 -3.73
CA MET A 103 1.93 19.69 -3.53
C MET A 103 1.59 18.34 -2.87
N VAL A 104 2.27 17.28 -3.27
CA VAL A 104 2.07 15.91 -2.76
C VAL A 104 3.18 15.52 -1.79
N VAL A 105 2.81 15.12 -0.58
CA VAL A 105 3.74 14.54 0.41
C VAL A 105 3.53 13.04 0.42
N ILE A 106 4.53 12.29 -0.02
CA ILE A 106 4.49 10.83 -0.14
C ILE A 106 5.24 10.22 1.05
N ASP A 107 4.64 9.23 1.69
CA ASP A 107 5.35 8.49 2.75
C ASP A 107 6.64 7.86 2.22
N ASP A 108 7.75 8.20 2.86
CA ASP A 108 9.03 7.55 2.62
C ASP A 108 9.03 6.17 3.29
N VAL A 109 8.76 5.12 2.51
CA VAL A 109 8.52 3.78 3.03
C VAL A 109 9.84 3.06 3.32
N ASP A 110 9.98 2.58 4.56
CA ASP A 110 10.95 1.53 4.86
C ASP A 110 10.50 0.21 4.20
N TRP A 111 11.08 -0.05 3.02
CA TRP A 111 10.76 -1.21 2.20
C TRP A 111 11.16 -2.54 2.84
N GLU A 112 12.16 -2.56 3.73
CA GLU A 112 12.63 -3.77 4.39
C GLU A 112 11.68 -4.17 5.51
N SER A 113 11.36 -3.23 6.40
CA SER A 113 10.35 -3.43 7.44
C SER A 113 9.00 -3.84 6.84
N LEU A 114 8.59 -3.21 5.74
CA LEU A 114 7.35 -3.55 5.08
C LEU A 114 7.40 -4.95 4.44
N LYS A 115 8.52 -5.31 3.80
CA LYS A 115 8.71 -6.65 3.23
C LYS A 115 8.62 -7.71 4.32
N GLU A 116 9.26 -7.51 5.47
CA GLU A 116 9.22 -8.43 6.61
C GLU A 116 7.79 -8.61 7.13
N LEU A 117 7.05 -7.51 7.32
CA LEU A 117 5.65 -7.54 7.74
C LEU A 117 4.77 -8.31 6.76
N LEU A 118 4.90 -8.04 5.46
CA LEU A 118 4.16 -8.76 4.42
C LEU A 118 4.56 -10.24 4.38
N MET A 119 5.83 -10.57 4.63
CA MET A 119 6.33 -11.95 4.68
C MET A 119 5.72 -12.73 5.84
N ARG A 120 5.69 -12.15 7.04
CA ARG A 120 5.01 -12.75 8.22
C ARG A 120 3.53 -13.02 7.94
N ARG A 121 2.83 -12.08 7.28
CA ARG A 121 1.37 -12.18 7.07
C ARG A 121 0.94 -13.07 5.90
N TYR A 122 1.67 -13.05 4.79
CA TYR A 122 1.22 -13.67 3.53
C TYR A 122 2.18 -14.71 2.95
N GLY A 123 3.41 -14.80 3.48
CA GLY A 123 4.46 -15.67 2.97
C GLY A 123 5.15 -15.16 1.69
N LYS A 124 6.41 -15.55 1.52
CA LYS A 124 7.37 -15.04 0.51
C LYS A 124 6.78 -14.74 -0.88
N LYS A 125 6.05 -15.71 -1.48
CA LYS A 125 5.53 -15.57 -2.85
C LYS A 125 4.47 -14.48 -2.98
N ILE A 126 3.57 -14.33 -2.01
CA ILE A 126 2.50 -13.34 -2.05
C ILE A 126 3.05 -11.97 -1.65
N SER A 127 3.95 -11.91 -0.67
CA SER A 127 4.62 -10.67 -0.26
C SER A 127 5.39 -10.05 -1.43
N LYS A 128 6.07 -10.86 -2.25
CA LYS A 128 6.73 -10.38 -3.48
C LYS A 128 5.75 -9.73 -4.45
N LEU A 129 4.58 -10.34 -4.66
CA LEU A 129 3.52 -9.77 -5.51
C LEU A 129 3.05 -8.42 -4.96
N LEU A 130 2.67 -8.36 -3.67
CA LEU A 130 2.15 -7.16 -3.05
C LEU A 130 3.16 -6.01 -3.06
N LEU A 131 4.41 -6.29 -2.69
CA LEU A 131 5.51 -5.33 -2.70
C LEU A 131 5.78 -4.80 -4.11
N SER A 132 5.71 -5.66 -5.14
CA SER A 132 5.87 -5.23 -6.54
C SER A 132 4.76 -4.28 -6.99
N GLY A 133 3.53 -4.50 -6.53
CA GLY A 133 2.40 -3.59 -6.80
C GLY A 133 2.61 -2.23 -6.15
N LEU A 134 3.04 -2.22 -4.89
CA LEU A 134 3.29 -1.00 -4.13
C LEU A 134 4.42 -0.16 -4.72
N LYS A 135 5.57 -0.78 -5.00
CA LYS A 135 6.71 -0.09 -5.66
C LYS A 135 6.31 0.48 -7.01
N ARG A 136 5.48 -0.26 -7.76
CA ARG A 136 4.96 0.22 -9.04
C ARG A 136 4.01 1.41 -8.85
N PHE A 137 3.13 1.40 -7.85
CA PHE A 137 2.28 2.53 -7.53
C PHE A 137 3.10 3.79 -7.23
N VAL A 138 4.08 3.71 -6.34
CA VAL A 138 4.94 4.86 -5.98
C VAL A 138 5.66 5.38 -7.22
N LYS A 139 6.27 4.50 -8.03
CA LYS A 139 6.92 4.88 -9.28
C LYS A 139 5.95 5.60 -10.23
N LEU A 140 4.75 5.04 -10.45
CA LEU A 140 3.76 5.62 -11.35
C LEU A 140 3.21 6.95 -10.85
N LEU A 141 3.08 7.13 -9.53
CA LEU A 141 2.66 8.39 -8.93
C LEU A 141 3.72 9.46 -9.16
N VAL A 142 4.98 9.19 -8.79
CA VAL A 142 6.10 10.12 -8.99
C VAL A 142 6.25 10.52 -10.46
N THR A 143 6.27 9.54 -11.38
CA THR A 143 6.37 9.83 -12.81
C THR A 143 5.25 10.72 -13.32
N GLN A 144 4.01 10.49 -12.87
CA GLN A 144 2.88 11.34 -13.26
C GLN A 144 2.98 12.75 -12.65
N LEU A 145 3.38 12.87 -11.39
CA LEU A 145 3.55 14.17 -10.75
C LEU A 145 4.64 15.00 -11.45
N GLN A 146 5.78 14.39 -11.76
CA GLN A 146 6.85 15.00 -12.54
C GLN A 146 6.35 15.45 -13.92
N TRP A 147 5.66 14.56 -14.64
CA TRP A 147 5.18 14.86 -15.99
C TRP A 147 4.21 16.04 -16.04
N TYR A 148 3.36 16.19 -15.02
CA TYR A 148 2.44 17.32 -14.91
C TYR A 148 3.00 18.53 -14.13
N GLY A 149 4.28 18.52 -13.76
CA GLY A 149 4.89 19.62 -12.99
C GLY A 149 4.32 19.82 -11.59
N VAL A 150 3.74 18.78 -10.98
CA VAL A 150 3.18 18.86 -9.63
C VAL A 150 4.31 18.67 -8.59
N PRO A 151 4.54 19.64 -7.68
CA PRO A 151 5.56 19.50 -6.65
C PRO A 151 5.27 18.30 -5.73
N TYR A 152 6.32 17.57 -5.38
CA TYR A 152 6.21 16.48 -4.42
C TYR A 152 7.47 16.32 -3.59
N GLU A 153 7.32 15.73 -2.40
CA GLU A 153 8.43 15.34 -1.54
C GLU A 153 8.17 13.97 -0.92
N PHE A 154 9.25 13.32 -0.49
CA PHE A 154 9.18 12.14 0.36
C PHE A 154 9.41 12.54 1.81
N LYS A 155 8.49 12.17 2.69
CA LYS A 155 8.57 12.44 4.13
C LYS A 155 7.99 11.27 4.90
N ARG A 156 8.68 10.83 5.96
CA ARG A 156 8.19 9.69 6.75
C ARG A 156 6.91 10.07 7.53
N LEU A 157 5.82 9.36 7.28
CA LEU A 157 4.50 9.61 7.89
C LEU A 157 4.20 8.54 8.96
N TYR A 158 4.78 8.71 10.16
CA TYR A 158 4.64 7.73 11.23
C TYR A 158 3.22 7.66 11.79
N SER A 159 2.70 6.45 11.99
CA SER A 159 1.42 6.21 12.71
C SER A 159 1.58 6.04 14.22
N ARG A 160 2.82 5.89 14.73
CA ARG A 160 3.13 5.61 16.15
C ARG A 160 3.95 6.70 16.84
N LYS A 161 4.36 7.74 16.12
CA LYS A 161 5.09 8.89 16.67
C LYS A 161 4.20 10.13 16.53
N CYS A 162 4.25 11.00 17.54
CA CYS A 162 3.49 12.24 17.55
C CYS A 162 4.01 13.17 16.45
N PRO A 163 3.14 13.70 15.57
CA PRO A 163 3.57 14.65 14.55
C PRO A 163 4.08 15.97 15.14
N ASN A 164 3.58 16.35 16.34
CA ASN A 164 3.91 17.62 17.02
C ASN A 164 5.25 17.56 17.77
N CYS A 165 5.39 16.64 18.72
CA CYS A 165 6.57 16.57 19.60
C CYS A 165 7.45 15.31 19.39
N LYS A 166 7.16 14.51 18.36
CA LYS A 166 7.89 13.27 18.00
C LYS A 166 7.87 12.14 19.05
N HIS A 167 7.32 12.38 20.24
CA HIS A 167 7.16 11.38 21.29
C HIS A 167 6.31 10.18 20.82
N LYS A 168 6.55 9.01 21.41
CA LYS A 168 5.81 7.78 21.08
C LYS A 168 4.34 7.96 21.48
N LEU A 169 3.44 7.55 20.60
CA LEU A 169 2.01 7.59 20.85
C LEU A 169 1.54 6.31 21.55
N THR A 170 0.66 6.45 22.53
CA THR A 170 -0.02 5.35 23.21
C THR A 170 -1.36 5.09 22.53
N GLN A 171 -1.64 3.84 22.20
CA GLN A 171 -2.92 3.44 21.60
C GLN A 171 -3.93 3.12 22.69
N GLN A 172 -5.09 3.80 22.68
CA GLN A 172 -6.24 3.48 23.53
C GLN A 172 -7.27 2.60 22.79
N LYS A 173 -8.35 2.22 23.49
CA LYS A 173 -9.51 1.55 22.90
C LYS A 173 -10.02 2.33 21.67
N GLY A 174 -10.46 1.62 20.64
CA GLY A 174 -10.94 2.24 19.39
C GLY A 174 -9.85 2.72 18.41
N ARG A 175 -8.59 2.28 18.55
CA ARG A 175 -7.45 2.69 17.69
C ARG A 175 -7.16 4.19 17.73
N VAL A 176 -7.53 4.86 18.82
CA VAL A 176 -7.17 6.27 19.05
C VAL A 176 -5.75 6.33 19.58
N MET A 177 -4.90 7.15 18.96
CA MET A 177 -3.53 7.40 19.38
C MET A 177 -3.48 8.69 20.19
N ILE A 178 -2.85 8.65 21.35
CA ILE A 178 -2.70 9.80 22.25
C ILE A 178 -1.22 10.02 22.56
N CYS A 179 -0.81 11.29 22.52
CA CYS A 179 0.49 11.74 22.99
C CYS A 179 0.38 12.23 24.43
N THR A 180 1.01 11.53 25.36
CA THR A 180 1.07 11.94 26.78
C THR A 180 1.89 13.22 26.99
N ASN A 181 2.81 13.55 26.08
CA ASN A 181 3.68 14.72 26.19
C ASN A 181 3.04 16.06 25.77
N CYS A 182 2.18 16.08 24.74
CA CYS A 182 1.63 17.33 24.19
C CYS A 182 0.11 17.31 23.95
N GLY A 183 -0.58 16.26 24.43
CA GLY A 183 -2.04 16.14 24.32
C GLY A 183 -2.60 15.78 22.94
N PHE A 184 -1.75 15.64 21.91
CA PHE A 184 -2.20 15.25 20.56
C PHE A 184 -3.04 13.96 20.59
N LYS A 185 -4.21 13.98 19.94
CA LYS A 185 -5.14 12.86 19.86
C LYS A 185 -5.72 12.72 18.46
N ALA A 186 -5.61 11.55 17.86
CA ALA A 186 -6.21 11.25 16.55
C ALA A 186 -6.42 9.75 16.34
N PRO A 187 -7.36 9.32 15.48
CA PRO A 187 -7.42 7.94 15.00
C PRO A 187 -6.08 7.54 14.37
N ARG A 188 -5.59 6.33 14.67
CA ARG A 188 -4.28 5.82 14.22
C ARG A 188 -4.05 5.95 12.72
N ASP A 189 -5.09 5.69 11.93
CA ASP A 189 -5.02 5.69 10.47
C ASP A 189 -5.00 7.13 9.89
N MET A 190 -5.37 8.13 10.69
CA MET A 190 -5.27 9.55 10.33
C MET A 190 -3.97 10.20 10.80
N VAL A 191 -3.28 9.66 11.81
CA VAL A 191 -2.01 10.21 12.33
C VAL A 191 -1.00 10.53 11.22
N PRO A 192 -0.76 9.67 10.20
CA PRO A 192 0.14 9.98 9.09
C PRO A 192 -0.16 11.32 8.39
N MET A 193 -1.42 11.71 8.30
CA MET A 193 -1.83 12.94 7.60
C MET A 193 -1.45 14.21 8.37
N TYR A 194 -1.35 14.12 9.70
CA TYR A 194 -0.99 15.26 10.56
C TYR A 194 0.49 15.63 10.45
N TRP A 195 1.36 14.75 9.95
CA TRP A 195 2.77 15.07 9.67
C TRP A 195 2.97 16.13 8.60
N VAL A 196 1.92 16.40 7.82
CA VAL A 196 1.90 17.44 6.78
C VAL A 196 1.38 18.78 7.33
N LEU A 197 0.73 18.77 8.51
CA LEU A 197 0.30 19.99 9.19
C LEU A 197 1.39 20.59 10.08
N THR A 198 2.31 19.76 10.57
CA THR A 198 3.38 20.24 11.43
C THR A 198 4.53 20.76 10.57
N PRO A 199 4.93 22.04 10.73
CA PRO A 199 6.17 22.50 10.14
C PRO A 199 7.31 21.61 10.67
N SER A 200 8.28 21.32 9.82
CA SER A 200 9.59 20.86 10.29
C SER A 200 10.05 21.88 11.35
N PRO A 201 10.57 21.44 12.52
CA PRO A 201 11.27 22.41 13.36
C PRO A 201 12.37 23.08 12.50
N PRO A 202 12.63 24.39 12.72
CA PRO A 202 13.70 25.10 12.04
C PRO A 202 15.07 24.44 12.26
#